data_AF-T1B9W5-F1
#
_entry.id   AF-T1B9W5-F1
#
_cell.length_a   1.000
_cell.length_b   1.000
_cell.length_c   1.000
_cell.angle_alpha   90.00
_cell.angle_beta   90.00
_cell.angle_gamma   90.00
#
_symmetry.space_group_name_H-M   'P 1'
#
loop_
_entity.id
_entity.type
_entity.pdbx_description
1 polymer ?
#
loop_
_entity_poly.entity_id
_entity_poly.type
_entity_poly.pdbx_seq_one_letter_code
_entity_poly.pdbx_strand_id
1 'polypeptide(L)' 'GLVRLAGHIDPVRVIEIDGIDACPCGGTHVRSTDEIGRIAIRDPVPLAGGSGRLTFTLSEETATPSA' A
#
# COMPACT_ATOMS: atom_id res chain seq x y z
N GLY A 1 5.72 -2.21 -14.75
CA GLY A 1 5.05 -1.77 -15.99
C GLY A 1 4.31 -0.49 -15.70
N LEU A 2 4.42 0.53 -16.55
CA LEU A 2 3.73 1.81 -16.34
C LEU A 2 2.24 1.62 -16.63
N VAL A 3 1.38 2.01 -15.67
CA VAL A 3 -0.07 2.04 -15.86
C VAL A 3 -0.43 3.38 -16.50
N ARG A 4 -1.14 3.35 -17.64
CA ARG A 4 -1.64 4.58 -18.24
C ARG A 4 -2.82 5.12 -17.43
N LEU A 5 -2.68 6.33 -16.94
CA LEU A 5 -3.79 7.09 -16.37
C LEU A 5 -4.68 7.64 -17.49
N ALA A 6 -5.97 7.81 -17.20
CA ALA A 6 -6.88 8.44 -18.14
C ALA A 6 -6.47 9.90 -18.34
N GLY A 7 -6.28 10.32 -19.61
CA GLY A 7 -5.66 11.61 -19.95
C GLY A 7 -6.47 12.86 -19.59
N HIS A 8 -7.68 12.72 -19.06
CA HIS A 8 -8.50 13.83 -18.56
C HIS A 8 -8.38 14.02 -17.04
N ILE A 9 -7.63 13.17 -16.34
CA ILE A 9 -7.42 13.31 -14.90
C ILE A 9 -6.19 14.21 -14.70
N ASP A 10 -6.45 15.47 -14.41
CA ASP A 10 -5.45 16.50 -14.12
C ASP A 10 -6.06 17.55 -13.15
N PRO A 11 -5.51 17.76 -11.94
CA PRO A 11 -4.29 17.16 -11.39
C PRO A 11 -4.48 15.73 -10.87
N VAL A 12 -3.41 14.92 -10.96
CA VAL A 12 -3.34 13.59 -10.35
C VAL A 12 -2.75 13.70 -8.94
N ARG A 13 -3.45 13.14 -7.94
CA ARG A 13 -2.91 12.97 -6.59
C ARG A 13 -2.00 11.75 -6.55
N VAL A 14 -0.75 11.96 -6.14
CA VAL A 14 0.23 10.90 -5.89
C VAL A 14 0.45 10.76 -4.40
N ILE A 15 0.49 9.51 -3.93
CA ILE A 15 0.93 9.17 -2.57
C ILE A 15 2.33 8.61 -2.68
N GLU A 16 3.22 9.15 -1.86
CA GLU A 16 4.62 8.79 -1.82
C GLU A 16 4.95 8.19 -0.45
N ILE A 17 5.65 7.07 -0.48
CA ILE A 17 6.36 6.48 0.64
C ILE A 17 7.83 6.61 0.29
N ASP A 18 8.53 7.52 0.97
CA ASP A 18 9.89 7.96 0.62
C ASP A 18 10.85 6.78 0.41
N GLY A 19 11.52 6.77 -0.73
CA GLY A 19 12.47 5.72 -1.13
C GLY A 19 11.85 4.34 -1.41
N ILE A 20 10.53 4.15 -1.32
CA ILE A 20 9.87 2.84 -1.46
C ILE A 20 8.89 2.81 -2.64
N ASP A 21 7.89 3.68 -2.66
CA ASP A 21 6.83 3.66 -3.67
C ASP A 21 6.23 5.05 -3.90
N ALA A 22 5.79 5.31 -5.13
CA ALA A 22 5.05 6.51 -5.49
C ALA A 22 3.96 6.16 -6.50
N CYS A 23 2.70 6.20 -6.08
CA CYS A 23 1.58 5.76 -6.91
C CYS A 23 0.40 6.74 -6.91
N PRO A 24 -0.34 6.83 -8.04
CA PRO A 24 -1.56 7.62 -8.11
C PRO A 24 -2.65 6.98 -7.26
N CYS A 25 -3.13 7.68 -6.22
CA CYS A 25 -4.14 7.16 -5.30
C CYS A 25 -5.12 8.24 -4.82
N GLY A 26 -6.42 7.93 -4.93
CA GLY A 26 -7.51 8.77 -4.44
C GLY A 26 -8.01 8.42 -3.03
N GLY A 27 -7.40 7.44 -2.36
CA GLY A 27 -7.82 6.99 -1.03
C GLY A 27 -7.37 7.90 0.12
N THR A 28 -7.95 7.68 1.29
CA THR A 28 -7.52 8.30 2.56
C THR A 28 -6.36 7.48 3.13
N HIS A 29 -5.21 8.11 3.32
CA HIS A 29 -4.01 7.49 3.88
C HIS A 29 -3.70 8.08 5.26
N VAL A 30 -3.04 7.30 6.10
CA VAL A 30 -2.32 7.79 7.28
C VAL A 30 -1.14 8.69 6.86
N ARG A 31 -0.57 9.44 7.80
CA ARG A 31 0.52 10.39 7.54
C ARG A 31 1.89 9.71 7.50
N SER A 32 2.05 8.60 8.22
CA SER A 32 3.30 7.84 8.26
C SER A 32 3.09 6.34 8.43
N THR A 33 4.08 5.53 8.07
CA THR A 33 3.97 4.06 8.06
C THR A 33 3.87 3.44 9.46
N ASP A 34 4.32 4.14 10.51
CA ASP A 34 4.20 3.70 11.90
C ASP A 34 2.74 3.69 12.40
N GLU A 35 1.87 4.52 11.82
CA GLU A 35 0.43 4.56 12.15
C GLU A 35 -0.32 3.30 11.70
N ILE A 36 0.26 2.49 10.78
CA ILE A 36 -0.37 1.25 10.28
C ILE A 36 -0.44 0.17 11.37
N GLY A 37 0.48 0.20 12.34
CA GLY A 37 0.64 -0.86 13.34
C GLY A 37 1.30 -2.13 12.79
N ARG A 38 1.17 -3.26 13.51
CA ARG A 38 1.77 -4.53 13.06
C ARG A 38 0.95 -5.19 11.97
N ILE A 39 1.65 -5.70 10.95
CA ILE A 39 1.09 -6.45 9.83
C ILE A 39 1.41 -7.95 10.02
N ALA A 40 0.38 -8.80 9.96
CA ALA A 40 0.55 -10.25 9.92
C ALA A 40 0.15 -10.80 8.54
N ILE A 41 1.10 -11.42 7.84
CA ILE A 41 0.89 -12.01 6.52
C ILE A 41 0.43 -13.47 6.68
N ARG A 42 -0.57 -13.88 5.90
CA ARG A 42 -1.02 -15.28 5.77
C ARG A 42 -0.34 -15.95 4.59
N ASP A 43 -0.38 -17.28 4.56
CA ASP A 43 0.21 -18.06 3.48
C ASP A 43 -0.33 -17.61 2.11
N PRO A 44 0.55 -17.24 1.16
CA PRO A 44 0.13 -16.82 -0.17
C PRO A 44 -0.59 -17.94 -0.92
N VAL A 45 -1.69 -17.58 -1.59
CA VAL A 45 -2.45 -18.52 -2.41
C VAL A 45 -2.06 -18.33 -3.88
N PRO A 46 -1.54 -19.34 -4.59
CA PRO A 46 -1.25 -19.22 -6.01
C PRO A 46 -2.54 -19.04 -6.80
N LEU A 47 -2.51 -18.18 -7.81
CA LEU A 47 -3.61 -17.94 -8.74
C LEU A 47 -3.28 -18.53 -10.11
N ALA A 48 -4.33 -18.92 -10.83
CA ALA A 48 -4.19 -19.31 -12.23
C ALA A 48 -3.60 -18.15 -13.03
N GLY A 49 -2.61 -18.44 -13.90
CA GLY A 49 -1.87 -17.42 -14.64
C GLY A 49 -0.55 -16.99 -14.01
N GLY A 50 -0.11 -17.64 -12.92
CA GLY A 50 1.25 -17.49 -12.37
C GLY A 50 1.43 -16.35 -11.38
N SER A 51 0.36 -15.62 -11.04
CA SER A 51 0.35 -14.66 -9.94
C SER A 51 -0.03 -15.33 -8.61
N GLY A 52 0.09 -14.60 -7.50
CA GLY A 52 -0.35 -15.05 -6.19
C GLY A 52 -1.22 -14.01 -5.50
N ARG A 53 -2.07 -14.47 -4.57
CA ARG A 53 -2.82 -13.62 -3.65
C ARG A 53 -2.17 -13.66 -2.28
N LEU A 54 -1.77 -12.49 -1.79
CA LEU A 54 -1.30 -12.29 -0.43
C LEU A 54 -2.44 -11.71 0.41
N THR A 55 -2.70 -12.31 1.58
CA THR A 55 -3.68 -11.82 2.55
C THR A 55 -2.95 -11.38 3.81
N PHE A 56 -3.36 -10.25 4.38
CA PHE A 56 -2.77 -9.73 5.62
C PHE A 56 -3.84 -9.18 6.57
N THR A 57 -3.50 -9.07 7.85
CA THR A 57 -4.31 -8.42 8.89
C THR A 57 -3.48 -7.38 9.62
N LEU A 58 -4.12 -6.31 10.08
CA LEU A 58 -3.53 -5.34 11.01
C LEU A 58 -3.95 -5.69 12.44
N SER A 59 -3.03 -5.58 13.40
CA SER A 59 -3.39 -5.62 14.82
C SER A 59 -3.41 -4.21 15.38
N GLU A 60 -4.31 -3.94 16.33
CA GLU A 60 -4.50 -2.62 16.94
C GLU A 60 -3.34 -2.15 17.83
N GLU A 61 -2.30 -2.96 18.00
CA GLU A 61 -1.06 -2.53 18.67
C GLU A 61 -0.30 -1.61 17.72
N THR A 62 -0.40 -0.30 17.97
CA THR A 62 0.46 0.69 17.34
C THR A 62 1.90 0.36 17.69
N ALA A 63 2.77 0.30 16.69
CA ALA A 63 4.20 0.20 16.95
C ALA A 63 4.58 1.42 17.80
N THR A 64 5.23 1.21 18.94
CA THR A 64 5.82 2.33 19.68
C THR A 64 6.72 3.09 18.71
N PRO A 65 6.49 4.39 18.46
CA PRO A 65 7.34 5.13 17.55
C PRO A 65 8.78 5.04 18.08
N SER A 66 9.69 4.54 17.26
CA SER A 66 11.12 4.64 17.55
C SER A 66 11.45 6.13 17.50
N ALA A 67 11.88 6.67 18.63
CA ALA A 67 12.44 8.02 18.72
C ALA A 67 13.65 8.19 17.78
#